data_AF-A0A0F0HPN6-F1
#
_entry.id   AF-A0A0F0HPN6-F1
#
_cell.length_a   1.000
_cell.length_b   1.000
_cell.length_c   1.000
_cell.angle_alpha   90.00
_cell.angle_beta   90.00
_cell.angle_gamma   90.00
#
_symmetry.space_group_name_H-M   'P 1'
#
loop_
_entity.id
_entity.type
_entity.pdbx_description
1 polymer ?
#
loop_
_entity_poly.entity_id
_entity_poly.type
_entity_poly.pdbx_seq_one_letter_code
_entity_poly.pdbx_strand_id
1 'polypeptide(L)'
;MNLARTADEALLEHLVAPSRRMPLPEAEPEDAITDEACREPKLPTIRARFSNWDKTFADPRLCAVIADRLTFKGTLIQTGTSSCRLNATENEYRSSRWS
;
A
#
# COMPACT_ATOMS: atom_id res chain seq x y z
N MET A 1 30.95 -26.05 14.74
CA MET A 1 30.97 -24.61 14.43
C MET A 1 29.90 -24.34 13.39
N ASN A 2 28.92 -23.50 13.76
CA ASN A 2 27.90 -22.80 12.96
C ASN A 2 27.16 -23.59 11.86
N LEU A 3 26.00 -24.16 12.19
CA LEU A 3 24.64 -23.57 12.08
C LEU A 3 24.10 -23.51 10.64
N ALA A 4 23.15 -24.42 10.41
CA ALA A 4 21.99 -24.35 9.53
C ALA A 4 21.93 -23.14 8.58
N ARG A 5 22.30 -23.37 7.32
CA ARG A 5 21.71 -22.63 6.19
C ARG A 5 20.29 -23.19 6.04
N THR A 6 19.34 -22.60 6.77
CA THR A 6 17.93 -23.02 6.82
C THR A 6 17.33 -22.96 5.42
N ALA A 7 16.56 -24.00 5.07
CA ALA A 7 15.87 -24.19 3.79
C ALA A 7 14.79 -23.13 3.47
N ASP A 8 14.74 -22.04 4.25
CA ASP A 8 13.73 -20.98 4.16
C ASP A 8 14.00 -20.01 2.99
N GLU A 9 15.28 -19.81 2.63
CA GLU A 9 15.67 -18.93 1.51
C GLU A 9 15.27 -19.48 0.13
N ALA A 10 15.20 -20.82 -0.03
CA ALA A 10 14.83 -21.45 -1.30
C ALA A 10 13.31 -21.44 -1.56
N LEU A 11 12.50 -21.35 -0.49
CA LEU A 11 11.05 -21.23 -0.59
C LEU A 11 10.60 -19.79 -0.85
N LEU A 12 11.40 -18.78 -0.46
CA LEU A 12 11.09 -17.38 -0.75
C LEU A 12 11.22 -17.03 -2.24
N GLU A 13 12.06 -17.72 -3.01
CA GLU A 13 12.11 -17.53 -4.48
C GLU A 13 10.96 -18.19 -5.23
N HIS A 14 10.34 -19.25 -4.68
CA HIS A 14 9.22 -19.96 -5.32
C HIS A 14 7.84 -19.38 -4.98
N LEU A 15 7.74 -18.50 -3.96
CA LEU A 15 6.49 -17.85 -3.57
C LEU A 15 6.16 -16.60 -4.41
N VAL A 16 7.06 -16.16 -5.29
CA VAL A 16 6.73 -15.19 -6.34
C VAL A 16 6.46 -15.96 -7.62
N ALA A 17 5.28 -16.55 -7.72
CA ALA A 17 4.79 -17.03 -9.00
C ALA A 17 4.91 -15.89 -10.02
N PRO A 18 5.45 -16.10 -11.23
CA PRO A 18 5.42 -15.09 -12.27
C PRO A 18 3.96 -14.95 -12.69
N SER A 19 3.24 -14.08 -12.00
CA SER A 19 1.87 -13.71 -12.35
C SER A 19 1.96 -13.23 -13.78
N ARG A 20 1.42 -14.02 -14.71
CA ARG A 20 1.24 -13.62 -16.10
C ARG A 20 0.27 -12.46 -16.06
N ARG A 21 0.82 -11.24 -15.87
CA ARG A 21 0.04 -10.00 -15.74
C ARG A 21 -0.91 -9.96 -16.93
N MET A 22 -2.21 -10.07 -16.64
CA MET A 22 -3.17 -9.47 -17.56
C MET A 22 -2.78 -7.98 -17.65
N PRO A 23 -2.69 -7.41 -18.86
CA PRO A 23 -2.48 -5.98 -19.01
C PRO A 23 -3.63 -5.29 -18.28
N LEU A 24 -3.31 -4.59 -17.19
CA LEU A 24 -4.27 -3.68 -16.60
C LEU A 24 -4.56 -2.60 -17.65
N PRO A 25 -5.83 -2.18 -17.82
CA PRO A 25 -6.16 -1.06 -18.69
C PRO A 25 -5.26 0.11 -18.29
N GLU A 26 -4.66 0.75 -19.30
CA GLU A 26 -3.68 1.85 -19.21
C GLU A 26 -3.69 2.50 -17.83
N ALA A 27 -2.80 2.03 -16.95
CA ALA A 27 -2.71 2.60 -15.62
C ALA A 27 -2.26 4.03 -15.82
N GLU A 28 -3.15 4.98 -15.52
CA GLU A 28 -2.81 6.39 -15.51
C GLU A 28 -1.55 6.59 -14.66
N PRO A 29 -0.65 7.50 -15.03
CA PRO A 29 0.65 7.65 -14.35
C PRO A 29 0.53 7.85 -12.84
N GLU A 30 -0.58 8.43 -12.35
CA GLU A 30 -0.93 8.52 -10.93
C GLU A 30 -1.11 7.16 -10.22
N ASP A 31 -1.64 6.15 -10.90
CA ASP A 31 -1.87 4.82 -10.35
C ASP A 31 -0.55 4.07 -10.20
N ALA A 32 0.42 4.32 -11.10
CA ALA A 32 1.77 3.76 -11.00
C ALA A 32 2.54 4.33 -9.80
N ILE A 33 2.40 5.63 -9.51
CA ILE A 33 2.98 6.27 -8.32
C ILE A 33 2.33 5.69 -7.05
N THR A 34 1.02 5.43 -7.10
CA THR A 34 0.29 4.80 -6.00
C THR A 34 0.74 3.35 -5.79
N ASP A 35 0.94 2.57 -6.85
CA ASP A 35 1.45 1.19 -6.77
C ASP A 35 2.87 1.13 -6.19
N GLU A 36 3.75 2.03 -6.63
CA GLU A 36 5.10 2.16 -6.08
C GLU A 36 5.06 2.53 -4.60
N ALA A 37 4.21 3.50 -4.22
CA ALA A 37 4.00 3.88 -2.82
C ALA A 37 3.40 2.75 -1.98
N CYS A 38 2.58 1.87 -2.58
CA CYS A 38 1.99 0.71 -1.90
C CYS A 38 3.01 -0.39 -1.61
N ARG A 39 4.07 -0.52 -2.41
CA ARG A 39 5.05 -1.60 -2.28
C ARG A 39 5.92 -1.43 -1.03
N GLU A 40 6.29 -0.19 -0.70
CA GLU A 40 7.05 0.13 0.49
C GLU A 40 6.73 1.57 0.96
N PRO A 41 5.82 1.76 1.93
CA PRO A 41 5.39 3.09 2.32
C PRO A 41 6.50 3.81 3.11
N LYS A 42 7.31 4.59 2.40
CA LYS A 42 8.38 5.44 2.96
C LYS A 42 7.86 6.78 3.51
N LEU A 43 6.61 7.12 3.22
CA LEU A 43 5.98 8.38 3.57
C LEU A 43 4.86 8.18 4.61
N PRO A 44 4.57 9.20 5.45
CA PRO A 44 3.44 9.14 6.36
C PRO A 44 2.13 8.95 5.59
N THR A 45 1.40 7.89 5.93
CA THR A 45 0.10 7.57 5.32
C THR A 45 -1.01 7.81 6.34
N ILE A 46 -2.07 8.53 5.93
CA ILE A 46 -3.19 8.88 6.80
C ILE A 46 -4.47 8.34 6.16
N ARG A 47 -5.19 7.47 6.87
CA ARG A 47 -6.40 6.81 6.34
C ARG A 47 -7.66 7.67 6.43
N ALA A 48 -7.68 8.66 7.30
CA ALA A 48 -8.82 9.54 7.52
C ALA A 48 -8.61 10.89 6.83
N ARG A 49 -9.68 11.44 6.23
CA ARG A 49 -9.68 12.82 5.73
C ARG A 49 -9.56 13.79 6.89
N PHE A 50 -8.94 14.95 6.65
CA PHE A 50 -8.84 16.04 7.63
C PHE A 50 -10.20 16.50 8.17
N SER A 51 -11.27 16.41 7.36
CA SER A 51 -12.63 16.73 7.79
C SER A 51 -13.17 15.81 8.89
N ASN A 52 -12.60 14.61 9.04
CA ASN A 52 -13.04 13.58 9.98
C ASN A 52 -12.08 13.45 11.17
N TRP A 53 -11.16 14.41 11.34
CA TRP A 53 -10.18 14.42 12.42
C TRP A 53 -10.75 14.86 13.76
N ASP A 54 -11.95 15.43 13.79
CA ASP A 54 -12.75 15.67 14.99
C ASP A 54 -12.94 14.40 15.85
N LYS A 55 -12.98 13.23 15.21
CA LYS A 55 -13.10 11.92 15.89
C LYS A 55 -11.77 11.38 16.40
N THR A 56 -10.65 11.84 15.85
CA THR A 56 -9.30 11.38 16.21
C THR A 56 -8.65 12.32 17.23
N PHE A 57 -8.88 13.62 17.08
CA PHE A 57 -8.38 14.67 17.97
C PHE A 57 -9.56 15.39 18.63
N ALA A 58 -9.74 15.17 19.93
CA ALA A 58 -10.80 15.81 20.70
C ALA A 58 -10.60 17.33 20.85
N ASP A 59 -9.35 17.81 20.80
CA ASP A 59 -9.04 19.24 20.81
C ASP A 59 -8.87 19.78 19.37
N PRO A 60 -9.75 20.70 18.92
CA PRO A 60 -9.65 21.33 17.61
C PRO A 60 -8.34 22.08 17.38
N ARG A 61 -7.71 22.63 18.43
CA ARG A 61 -6.46 23.37 18.30
C ARG A 61 -5.30 22.42 17.99
N LEU A 62 -5.27 21.26 18.64
CA LEU A 62 -4.29 20.21 18.36
C LEU A 62 -4.44 19.69 16.93
N CYS A 63 -5.68 19.43 16.49
CA CYS A 63 -6.01 19.04 15.12
C CYS A 63 -5.42 20.04 14.10
N ALA A 64 -5.63 21.34 14.31
CA ALA A 64 -5.13 22.39 13.42
C ALA A 64 -3.59 22.43 13.36
N VAL A 65 -2.90 22.33 14.49
CA VAL A 65 -1.42 22.36 14.55
C VAL A 65 -0.81 21.14 13.86
N ILE A 66 -1.41 19.96 14.01
CA ILE A 66 -0.92 18.74 13.35
C ILE A 66 -1.17 18.84 11.83
N ALA A 67 -2.36 19.29 11.43
CA ALA A 67 -2.70 19.45 10.01
C ALA A 67 -1.76 20.46 9.33
N ASP A 68 -1.48 21.59 9.98
CA ASP A 68 -0.52 22.60 9.50
C ASP A 68 0.87 22.00 9.29
N ARG A 69 1.40 21.26 10.28
CA ARG A 69 2.73 20.65 10.16
C ARG A 69 2.84 19.61 9.05
N LEU A 70 1.78 18.85 8.79
CA LEU A 70 1.77 17.85 7.72
C LEU A 70 1.58 18.46 6.33
N THR A 71 0.91 19.62 6.24
CA THR A 71 0.64 20.30 4.98
C THR A 71 1.70 21.35 4.63
N PHE A 72 2.49 21.80 5.61
CA PHE A 72 3.56 22.76 5.39
C PHE A 72 4.60 22.22 4.41
N LYS A 73 4.60 22.79 3.19
CA LYS A 73 5.45 22.36 2.05
C LYS A 73 5.29 20.88 1.68
N GLY A 74 4.19 20.24 2.08
CA GLY A 74 3.87 18.86 1.73
C GLY A 74 2.93 18.80 0.52
N THR A 75 3.07 17.74 -0.28
CA THR A 75 2.10 17.39 -1.33
C THR A 75 1.20 16.28 -0.83
N LEU A 76 -0.11 16.50 -0.82
CA LEU A 76 -1.08 15.47 -0.47
C LEU A 76 -1.41 14.64 -1.72
N ILE A 77 -1.20 13.33 -1.63
CA ILE A 77 -1.61 12.38 -2.67
C ILE A 77 -2.81 11.61 -2.12
N GLN A 78 -3.97 11.74 -2.78
CA GLN A 78 -5.11 10.91 -2.46
C GLN A 78 -4.92 9.54 -3.12
N THR A 79 -4.58 8.53 -2.32
CA THR A 79 -4.55 7.15 -2.79
C THR A 79 -5.99 6.65 -3.01
N GLY A 80 -6.20 5.80 -4.02
CA GLY A 80 -7.49 5.15 -4.26
C GLY A 80 -7.99 4.30 -3.09
N THR A 81 -9.16 3.70 -3.25
CA THR A 81 -9.77 2.83 -2.23
C THR A 81 -9.39 1.35 -2.37
N SER A 82 -8.64 1.00 -3.41
CA SER A 82 -8.18 -0.36 -3.67
C SER A 82 -7.04 -0.77 -2.74
N SER A 83 -7.03 -2.03 -2.33
CA SER A 83 -5.98 -2.61 -1.49
C SER A 83 -5.09 -3.52 -2.33
N CYS A 84 -3.78 -3.27 -2.36
CA CYS A 84 -2.85 -4.13 -3.10
C CYS A 84 -2.87 -5.58 -2.56
N ARG A 85 -3.03 -5.73 -1.23
CA ARG A 85 -3.07 -7.04 -0.56
C ARG A 85 -4.29 -7.85 -0.98
N LEU A 86 -5.46 -7.21 -1.08
CA LEU A 86 -6.68 -7.88 -1.50
C LEU A 86 -6.62 -8.28 -2.98
N ASN A 87 -6.18 -7.35 -3.84
CA ASN A 87 -6.03 -7.63 -5.27
C ASN A 87 -5.07 -8.80 -5.53
N ALA A 88 -3.98 -8.92 -4.76
CA ALA A 88 -3.07 -10.05 -4.86
C ALA A 88 -3.79 -11.39 -4.54
N THR A 89 -4.51 -11.47 -3.42
CA THR A 89 -5.26 -12.67 -3.03
C THR A 89 -6.40 -13.01 -3.98
N GLU A 90 -7.10 -12.01 -4.51
CA GLU A 90 -8.19 -12.22 -5.46
C GLU A 90 -7.65 -12.74 -6.80
N ASN A 91 -6.49 -12.23 -7.24
CA ASN A 91 -5.88 -12.69 -8.47
C ASN A 91 -5.40 -14.14 -8.37
N GLU A 92 -4.82 -14.53 -7.23
CA GLU A 92 -4.48 -15.94 -6.93
C GLU A 92 -5.73 -16.82 -6.95
N TYR A 93 -6.76 -16.44 -6.19
CA TYR A 93 -8.02 -17.18 -6.13
C TYR A 93 -8.71 -17.32 -7.49
N ARG A 94 -8.68 -16.26 -8.29
CA ARG A 94 -9.23 -16.27 -9.65
C ARG A 94 -8.41 -17.20 -10.54
N SER A 95 -7.08 -17.18 -10.47
CA SER A 95 -6.23 -18.08 -11.26
C SER A 95 -6.49 -19.55 -10.94
N SER A 96 -6.66 -19.90 -9.66
CA SER A 96 -6.95 -21.28 -9.22
C SER A 96 -8.36 -21.75 -9.56
N ARG A 97 -9.32 -20.83 -9.77
CA ARG A 97 -10.70 -21.18 -10.17
C ARG A 97 -10.81 -21.58 -11.64
N TRP A 98 -9.95 -21.03 -12.50
CA TRP A 98 -9.99 -21.25 -13.95
C TRP A 98 -8.87 -22.19 -14.44
N SER A 99 -8.22 -22.91 -13.52
CA SER A 99 -7.32 -24.07 -13.79
C SER A 99 -8.04 -25.36 -13.41
#